data_AF-A0A4D4KSA3-F1
#
_entry.id   AF-A0A4D4KSA3-F1
#
_cell.length_a   1.000
_cell.length_b   1.000
_cell.length_c   1.000
_cell.angle_alpha   90.00
_cell.angle_beta   90.00
_cell.angle_gamma   90.00
#
_symmetry.space_group_name_H-M   'P 1'
#
loop_
_entity.id
_entity.type
_entity.pdbx_description
1 polymer ?
#
loop_
_entity_poly.entity_id
_entity_poly.type
_entity_poly.pdbx_seq_one_letter_code
_entity_poly.pdbx_strand_id
1 'polypeptide(L)'
;MKRVTGEGKTVRRVRVVSEPHSQYVEWEHSLTHLNIEAGEDIRWLPRHQLPEGITFPAQGNDWWLYDDQLLAVGHFDCDGRVLGSEVIEDPATVAECVRLRDLLWAVAIPHSEYKP
;
A
#
# COMPACT_ATOMS: atom_id res chain seq x y z
N MET A 1 13.94 0.53 -6.36
CA MET A 1 13.91 0.42 -4.88
C MET A 1 15.29 0.38 -4.25
N LYS A 2 16.17 -0.56 -4.61
CA LYS A 2 17.56 -0.64 -4.10
C LYS A 2 18.33 0.68 -4.04
N ARG A 3 18.16 1.55 -5.05
CA ARG A 3 18.78 2.88 -5.05
C ARG A 3 18.23 3.80 -3.95
N VAL A 4 16.91 3.88 -3.85
CA VAL A 4 16.19 4.75 -2.89
C VAL A 4 16.47 4.31 -1.45
N THR A 5 16.45 3.01 -1.19
CA THR A 5 16.74 2.43 0.13
C THR A 5 18.23 2.52 0.47
N GLY A 6 19.11 2.35 -0.52
CA GLY A 6 20.55 2.57 -0.38
C GLY A 6 20.94 4.02 -0.08
N GLU A 7 20.09 4.99 -0.44
CA GLU A 7 20.22 6.41 -0.08
C GLU A 7 19.69 6.71 1.34
N GLY A 8 19.34 5.67 2.12
CA GLY A 8 18.87 5.79 3.52
C GLY A 8 17.38 6.09 3.66
N LYS A 9 16.61 6.12 2.57
CA LYS A 9 15.17 6.36 2.61
C LYS A 9 14.42 5.07 2.97
N THR A 10 13.42 5.20 3.83
CA THR A 10 12.56 4.06 4.21
C THR A 10 11.43 3.92 3.19
N VAL A 11 11.19 2.69 2.71
CA VAL A 11 10.03 2.40 1.88
C VAL A 11 9.19 1.30 2.53
N ARG A 12 7.93 1.62 2.77
CA ARG A 12 6.95 0.75 3.42
C ARG A 12 5.74 0.56 2.53
N ARG A 13 5.15 -0.62 2.57
CA ARG A 13 3.94 -0.95 1.82
C ARG A 13 3.00 -1.81 2.66
N VAL A 14 1.73 -1.43 2.71
CA VAL A 14 0.66 -2.31 3.17
C VAL A 14 -0.17 -2.71 1.96
N ARG A 15 -0.37 -4.02 1.76
CA ARG A 15 -1.28 -4.55 0.75
C ARG A 15 -2.57 -4.99 1.42
N VAL A 16 -3.65 -4.29 1.14
CA VAL A 16 -4.99 -4.67 1.62
C VAL A 16 -5.64 -5.58 0.58
N VAL A 17 -5.82 -6.86 0.91
CA VAL A 17 -6.20 -7.90 -0.06
C VAL A 17 -7.51 -8.58 0.34
N SER A 18 -8.30 -8.97 -0.65
CA SER A 18 -9.46 -9.83 -0.43
C SER A 18 -9.05 -11.30 -0.48
N GLU A 19 -9.70 -12.14 0.33
CA GLU A 19 -9.51 -13.58 0.35
C GLU A 19 -10.80 -14.30 -0.09
N PRO A 20 -10.72 -15.39 -0.88
CA PRO A 20 -9.48 -15.99 -1.42
C PRO A 20 -8.77 -15.07 -2.42
N HIS A 21 -7.45 -15.23 -2.53
CA HIS A 21 -6.64 -14.39 -3.41
C HIS A 21 -7.01 -14.58 -4.86
N SER A 22 -6.94 -13.50 -5.64
CA SER A 22 -6.91 -13.62 -7.09
C SER A 22 -5.54 -14.15 -7.53
N GLN A 23 -5.49 -14.74 -8.73
CA GLN A 23 -4.22 -15.19 -9.33
C GLN A 23 -3.16 -14.09 -9.36
N TYR A 24 -3.57 -12.84 -9.55
CA TYR A 24 -2.68 -11.70 -9.52
C TYR A 24 -2.07 -11.48 -8.14
N VAL A 25 -2.88 -11.54 -7.08
CA VAL A 25 -2.39 -11.40 -5.70
C VAL A 25 -1.48 -12.56 -5.29
N GLU A 26 -1.80 -13.79 -5.70
CA GLU A 26 -0.92 -14.95 -5.48
C GLU A 26 0.45 -14.77 -6.15
N TRP A 27 0.43 -14.31 -7.41
CA TRP A 27 1.64 -13.99 -8.16
C TRP A 27 2.44 -12.86 -7.48
N GLU A 28 1.79 -11.76 -7.11
CA GLU A 28 2.43 -10.66 -6.38
C GLU A 28 3.04 -11.14 -5.05
N HIS A 29 2.33 -11.99 -4.30
CA HIS A 29 2.82 -12.58 -3.06
C HIS A 29 4.09 -13.39 -3.31
N SER A 30 4.10 -14.25 -4.33
CA SER A 30 5.25 -15.08 -4.69
C SER A 30 6.52 -14.26 -5.01
N LEU A 31 6.37 -13.05 -5.58
CA LEU A 31 7.49 -12.19 -5.96
C LEU A 31 7.91 -11.19 -4.88
N THR A 32 7.17 -11.09 -3.77
CA THR A 32 7.37 -10.05 -2.76
C THR A 32 8.74 -10.13 -2.08
N HIS A 33 9.33 -11.32 -1.99
CA HIS A 33 10.70 -11.51 -1.51
C HIS A 33 11.72 -10.64 -2.26
N LEU A 34 11.55 -10.43 -3.57
CA LEU A 34 12.44 -9.59 -4.38
C LEU A 34 12.36 -8.10 -4.00
N ASN A 35 11.16 -7.63 -3.63
CA ASN A 35 10.98 -6.26 -3.14
C ASN A 35 11.62 -6.07 -1.75
N ILE A 36 11.51 -7.09 -0.89
CA ILE A 36 12.12 -7.08 0.45
C ILE A 36 13.65 -7.09 0.34
N GLU A 37 14.21 -7.93 -0.54
CA GLU A 37 15.64 -7.92 -0.86
C GLU A 37 16.10 -6.58 -1.47
N ALA A 38 15.16 -5.80 -2.03
CA ALA A 38 15.41 -4.44 -2.51
C ALA A 38 15.31 -3.36 -1.42
N GLY A 39 14.99 -3.75 -0.18
CA GLY A 39 14.91 -2.90 1.01
C GLY A 39 13.51 -2.36 1.32
N GLU A 40 12.45 -2.88 0.70
CA GLU A 40 11.07 -2.54 1.11
C GLU A 40 10.66 -3.33 2.35
N ASP A 41 9.91 -2.70 3.26
CA ASP A 41 9.18 -3.38 4.33
C ASP A 41 7.71 -3.53 3.89
N ILE A 42 7.29 -4.76 3.67
CA ILE A 42 5.98 -5.09 3.09
C ILE A 42 5.16 -5.89 4.08
N ARG A 43 3.93 -5.41 4.33
CA ARG A 43 2.94 -6.07 5.17
C ARG A 43 1.64 -6.31 4.40
N TRP A 44 0.89 -7.30 4.86
CA TRP A 44 -0.35 -7.77 4.25
C TRP A 44 -1.49 -7.61 5.24
N LEU A 45 -2.64 -7.16 4.75
CA LEU A 45 -3.83 -6.98 5.57
C LEU A 45 -5.03 -7.58 4.84
N PRO A 46 -5.52 -8.76 5.27
CA PRO A 46 -6.77 -9.28 4.76
C PRO A 46 -7.92 -8.30 5.03
N ARG A 47 -8.74 -8.03 4.01
CA ARG A 47 -9.82 -7.02 4.08
C ARG A 47 -10.82 -7.31 5.20
N HIS A 48 -11.00 -8.57 5.55
CA HIS A 48 -11.87 -9.00 6.66
C HIS A 48 -11.30 -8.68 8.06
N GLN A 49 -10.03 -8.29 8.16
CA GLN A 49 -9.37 -7.88 9.41
C GLN A 49 -9.20 -6.36 9.50
N LEU A 50 -9.77 -5.61 8.56
CA LEU A 50 -9.76 -4.15 8.65
C LEU A 50 -10.47 -3.68 9.93
N PRO A 51 -9.92 -2.67 10.62
CA PRO A 51 -10.62 -2.03 11.72
C PRO A 51 -11.99 -1.51 11.25
N GLU A 52 -12.99 -1.59 12.13
CA GLU A 52 -14.32 -1.07 11.85
C GLU A 52 -14.28 0.46 11.65
N GLY A 53 -15.16 0.97 10.78
CA GLY A 53 -15.28 2.41 10.52
C GLY A 53 -14.21 2.99 9.59
N ILE A 54 -13.41 2.15 8.93
CA ILE A 54 -12.41 2.60 7.95
C ILE A 54 -13.05 2.88 6.60
N THR A 55 -12.84 4.10 6.13
CA THR A 55 -13.13 4.53 4.76
C THR A 55 -11.79 4.72 4.05
N PHE A 56 -11.60 4.06 2.92
CA PHE A 56 -10.42 4.27 2.11
C PHE A 56 -10.52 5.61 1.37
N PRO A 57 -9.48 6.48 1.46
CA PRO A 57 -9.42 7.70 0.68
C PRO A 57 -9.27 7.37 -0.81
N ALA A 58 -9.27 8.41 -1.65
CA ALA A 58 -9.02 8.27 -3.08
C ALA A 58 -9.96 7.26 -3.77
N GLN A 59 -11.19 7.11 -3.28
CA GLN A 59 -12.19 6.17 -3.80
C GLN A 59 -11.74 4.69 -3.77
N GLY A 60 -10.81 4.36 -2.87
CA GLY A 60 -10.26 3.00 -2.76
C GLY A 60 -9.15 2.68 -3.76
N ASN A 61 -8.67 3.69 -4.50
CA ASN A 61 -7.50 3.56 -5.36
C ASN A 61 -6.21 3.41 -4.55
N ASP A 62 -5.20 2.84 -5.19
CA ASP A 62 -3.85 2.79 -4.64
C ASP A 62 -3.23 4.18 -4.58
N TRP A 63 -2.55 4.47 -3.49
CA TRP A 63 -1.86 5.74 -3.26
C TRP A 63 -0.49 5.54 -2.64
N TRP A 64 0.42 6.47 -2.97
CA TRP A 64 1.77 6.55 -2.47
C TRP A 64 1.92 7.84 -1.67
N LEU A 65 2.46 7.74 -0.47
CA LEU A 65 2.74 8.87 0.41
C LEU A 65 4.24 9.13 0.46
N TYR A 66 4.64 10.36 0.15
CA TYR A 66 6.02 10.82 0.13
C TYR A 66 6.22 11.86 1.22
N ASP A 67 7.18 11.57 2.11
CA ASP A 67 7.67 12.45 3.19
C ASP A 67 6.55 13.10 4.03
N ASP A 68 5.41 12.41 4.16
CA ASP A 68 4.20 12.87 4.87
C ASP A 68 3.65 14.22 4.36
N GLN A 69 3.94 14.55 3.10
CA GLN A 69 3.62 15.85 2.50
C GLN A 69 2.92 15.75 1.15
N LEU A 70 3.12 14.65 0.41
CA LEU A 70 2.63 14.51 -0.95
C LEU A 70 2.01 13.13 -1.15
N LEU A 71 0.81 13.10 -1.73
CA LEU A 71 0.15 11.89 -2.17
C LEU A 71 0.20 11.80 -3.70
N ALA A 72 0.57 10.64 -4.22
CA ALA A 72 0.32 10.26 -5.60
C ALA A 72 -0.74 9.17 -5.62
N VAL A 73 -1.87 9.40 -6.29
CA VAL A 73 -2.98 8.45 -6.42
C VAL A 73 -2.97 7.88 -7.81
N GLY A 74 -2.96 6.55 -7.94
CA GLY A 74 -3.12 5.86 -9.22
C GLY A 74 -4.60 5.70 -9.56
N HIS A 75 -5.03 6.14 -10.74
CA HIS A 75 -6.41 5.99 -11.20
C HIS A 75 -6.49 4.82 -12.17
N PHE A 76 -7.42 3.90 -11.92
CA PHE A 76 -7.63 2.71 -12.74
C PHE A 76 -9.10 2.58 -13.12
N ASP A 77 -9.39 2.01 -14.29
CA ASP A 77 -10.76 1.62 -14.65
C ASP A 77 -11.14 0.27 -14.01
N CYS A 78 -12.39 -0.15 -14.23
CA CYS A 78 -12.89 -1.42 -13.72
C CYS A 78 -12.20 -2.65 -14.32
N ASP A 79 -11.53 -2.51 -15.47
CA ASP A 79 -10.74 -3.56 -16.12
C ASP A 79 -9.27 -3.52 -15.66
N GLY A 80 -8.93 -2.64 -14.71
CA GLY A 80 -7.58 -2.48 -14.15
C GLY A 80 -6.63 -1.70 -15.06
N ARG A 81 -7.11 -1.01 -16.09
CA ARG A 81 -6.26 -0.18 -16.95
C ARG A 81 -5.93 1.12 -16.26
N VAL A 82 -4.65 1.52 -16.37
CA VAL A 82 -4.16 2.80 -15.86
C VAL A 82 -4.82 3.94 -16.63
N LEU A 83 -5.60 4.75 -15.93
CA LEU A 83 -6.20 5.99 -16.45
C LEU A 83 -5.29 7.20 -16.25
N GLY A 84 -4.39 7.12 -15.28
CA GLY A 84 -3.43 8.17 -14.98
C GLY A 84 -3.05 8.18 -13.50
N SER A 85 -2.41 9.26 -13.09
CA SER A 85 -2.09 9.51 -11.69
C SER A 85 -2.38 10.96 -11.34
N GLU A 86 -2.81 11.18 -10.11
CA GLU A 86 -3.07 12.50 -9.54
C GLU A 86 -2.10 12.77 -8.41
N VAL A 87 -1.61 14.01 -8.31
CA VAL A 87 -0.79 14.46 -7.19
C VAL A 87 -1.63 15.36 -6.30
N ILE A 88 -1.68 15.03 -5.01
CA ILE A 88 -2.44 15.77 -3.99
C ILE A 88 -1.47 16.26 -2.92
N GLU A 89 -1.44 17.57 -2.71
CA GLU A 89 -0.64 18.25 -1.68
C GLU A 89 -1.53 18.95 -0.63
N ASP A 90 -2.85 18.76 -0.70
CA ASP A 90 -3.78 19.32 0.29
C ASP A 90 -3.48 18.77 1.70
N PRO A 91 -3.12 19.63 2.68
CA PRO A 91 -2.66 19.17 3.99
C PRO A 91 -3.69 18.33 4.76
N ALA A 92 -4.99 18.61 4.59
CA ALA A 92 -6.04 17.87 5.28
C ALA A 92 -6.13 16.43 4.74
N THR A 93 -6.10 16.28 3.42
CA THR A 93 -6.12 14.98 2.74
C THR A 93 -4.85 14.18 3.05
N VAL A 94 -3.67 14.83 3.02
CA VAL A 94 -2.40 14.19 3.36
C VAL A 94 -2.41 13.69 4.81
N ALA A 95 -2.87 14.52 5.76
CA ALA A 95 -2.94 14.14 7.17
C ALA A 95 -3.88 12.94 7.42
N GLU A 96 -5.00 12.86 6.68
CA GLU A 96 -5.90 11.70 6.74
C GLU A 96 -5.22 10.42 6.23
N CYS A 97 -4.51 10.48 5.10
CA CYS A 97 -3.79 9.32 4.57
C CYS A 97 -2.62 8.90 5.48
N VAL A 98 -1.92 9.85 6.10
CA VAL A 98 -0.88 9.57 7.12
C VAL A 98 -1.48 8.80 8.30
N ARG A 99 -2.61 9.28 8.85
CA ARG A 99 -3.32 8.60 9.94
C ARG A 99 -3.74 7.19 9.54
N LEU A 100 -4.29 7.04 8.34
CA LEU A 100 -4.73 5.74 7.84
C LEU A 100 -3.55 4.79 7.62
N ARG A 101 -2.43 5.27 7.04
CA ARG A 101 -1.19 4.50 6.90
C ARG A 101 -0.78 3.90 8.24
N ASP A 102 -0.69 4.73 9.28
CA ASP A 102 -0.19 4.29 10.59
C ASP A 102 -1.10 3.25 11.22
N LEU A 103 -2.42 3.43 11.09
CA LEU A 103 -3.39 2.46 11.56
C LEU A 103 -3.26 1.12 10.83
N LEU A 104 -3.25 1.14 9.48
CA LEU A 104 -3.14 -0.07 8.68
C LEU A 104 -1.80 -0.77 8.93
N TRP A 105 -0.71 -0.01 9.07
CA TRP A 105 0.62 -0.53 9.35
C TRP A 105 0.68 -1.26 10.70
N ALA A 106 0.01 -0.71 11.72
CA ALA A 106 0.00 -1.28 13.07
C ALA A 106 -0.69 -2.65 13.13
N VAL A 107 -1.68 -2.91 12.28
CA VAL A 107 -2.46 -4.16 12.26
C VAL A 107 -2.05 -5.12 11.13
N ALA A 108 -1.30 -4.66 10.14
CA ALA A 108 -0.87 -5.48 9.01
C ALA A 108 0.20 -6.50 9.41
N ILE A 109 0.13 -7.67 8.77
CA ILE A 109 0.96 -8.85 9.03
C ILE A 109 2.26 -8.74 8.21
N PRO A 110 3.46 -8.87 8.81
CA PRO A 110 4.71 -8.94 8.07
C PRO A 110 4.70 -10.05 7.02
N HIS A 111 5.29 -9.82 5.84
CA HIS A 111 5.28 -10.81 4.75
C HIS A 111 5.79 -12.21 5.16
N SER A 112 6.78 -12.29 6.04
CA SER A 112 7.32 -13.57 6.55
C SER A 112 6.32 -14.38 7.39
N GLU A 113 5.31 -13.72 7.96
CA GLU A 113 4.30 -14.31 8.83
C GLU A 113 2.97 -14.51 8.11
N TYR A 114 2.74 -13.78 7.02
CA TYR A 114 1.52 -13.87 6.24
C TYR A 114 1.45 -15.18 5.46
N LYS A 115 0.35 -15.92 5.65
CA LYS A 115 0.06 -17.19 4.98
C LYS A 115 -1.32 -17.09 4.32
N PRO A 116 -1.39 -16.97 2.99
CA PRO A 116 -2.65 -16.99 2.25
C PRO A 116 -3.47 -18.25 2.47
#